data_AF-A0A7V5HK72-F1
#
_entry.id   AF-A0A7V5HK72-F1
#
_cell.length_a   1.000
_cell.length_b   1.000
_cell.length_c   1.000
_cell.angle_alpha   90.00
_cell.angle_beta   90.00
_cell.angle_gamma   90.00
#
_symmetry.space_group_name_H-M   'P 1'
#
loop_
_entity.id
_entity.type
_entity.pdbx_description
1 polymer ?
#
loop_
_entity_poly.entity_id
_entity_poly.type
_entity_poly.pdbx_seq_one_letter_code
_entity_poly.pdbx_strand_id
1 'polypeptide(L)'
;MKQDFLFPGAKGHLGTDESGKGDYFGPLVVAGLFLPEGQEAVLAELGVRDSKKFSDGRVQEMAQLLQRGYTYSLVVIGPEKYNALYAKMKNLNRLLAWAHARVIENILEKVDCRRVITD
;
A
#
# COMPACT_ATOMS: atom_id res chain seq x y z
N MET A 1 -6.31 2.75 28.48
CA MET A 1 -6.96 1.46 28.17
C MET A 1 -8.00 1.74 27.09
N LYS A 2 -7.73 1.45 25.81
CA LYS A 2 -8.71 1.67 24.73
C LYS A 2 -9.82 0.63 24.89
N GLN A 3 -11.07 1.06 24.99
CA GLN A 3 -12.24 0.19 25.16
C GLN A 3 -12.60 -0.43 23.80
N ASP A 4 -11.70 -1.26 23.27
CA ASP A 4 -11.74 -1.80 21.91
C ASP A 4 -12.97 -2.65 21.61
N PHE A 5 -13.67 -3.13 22.64
CA PHE A 5 -14.94 -3.86 22.56
C PHE A 5 -16.17 -2.96 22.30
N LEU A 6 -16.14 -1.70 22.73
CA LEU A 6 -17.29 -0.80 22.60
C LEU A 6 -17.40 -0.17 21.22
N PHE A 7 -16.27 -0.03 20.52
CA PHE A 7 -16.20 0.48 19.15
C PHE A 7 -15.32 -0.48 18.35
N PRO A 8 -15.87 -1.56 17.77
CA PRO A 8 -15.07 -2.44 16.93
C PRO A 8 -14.62 -1.67 15.68
N GLY A 9 -13.32 -1.74 15.36
CA GLY A 9 -12.80 -1.20 14.11
C GLY A 9 -13.39 -1.94 12.90
N ALA A 10 -13.20 -1.37 11.71
CA ALA A 10 -13.54 -2.01 10.46
C ALA A 10 -12.87 -3.38 10.36
N LYS A 11 -13.68 -4.41 10.09
CA LYS A 11 -13.19 -5.79 9.93
C LYS A 11 -12.55 -5.94 8.56
N GLY A 12 -11.27 -6.28 8.53
CA GLY A 12 -10.47 -6.37 7.31
C GLY A 12 -8.98 -6.21 7.58
N HIS A 13 -8.19 -6.20 6.52
CA HIS A 13 -6.73 -6.09 6.56
C HIS A 13 -6.25 -4.96 5.66
N LEU A 14 -5.33 -4.15 6.17
CA LEU A 14 -4.58 -3.20 5.36
C LEU A 14 -3.26 -3.85 4.97
N GLY A 15 -3.00 -3.96 3.66
CA GLY A 15 -1.72 -4.41 3.11
C GLY A 15 -0.93 -3.25 2.51
N THR A 16 0.39 -3.23 2.68
CA THR A 16 1.29 -2.29 2.00
C THR A 16 2.48 -2.99 1.35
N ASP A 17 2.90 -2.50 0.19
CA ASP A 17 4.01 -3.03 -0.60
C ASP A 17 4.69 -1.90 -1.42
N GLU A 18 5.95 -2.09 -1.81
CA GLU A 18 6.74 -1.15 -2.59
C GLU A 18 7.15 -1.63 -3.98
N SER A 19 7.37 -0.68 -4.88
CA SER A 19 7.99 -0.91 -6.19
C SER A 19 8.97 0.23 -6.51
N GLY A 20 10.01 -0.06 -7.29
CA GLY A 20 11.05 0.92 -7.65
C GLY A 20 12.29 0.94 -6.73
N LYS A 21 12.37 0.08 -5.72
CA LYS A 21 13.50 0.03 -4.76
C LYS A 21 14.84 -0.32 -5.41
N GLY A 22 14.82 -1.21 -6.40
CA GLY A 22 16.02 -1.66 -7.14
C GLY A 22 16.23 -0.94 -8.47
N ASP A 23 15.28 -0.10 -8.87
CA ASP A 23 15.30 0.55 -10.17
C ASP A 23 16.14 1.82 -10.09
N TYR A 24 17.10 1.94 -11.00
CA TYR A 24 17.92 3.15 -11.09
C TYR A 24 17.13 4.35 -11.63
N PHE A 25 16.14 4.08 -12.50
CA PHE A 25 15.28 5.08 -13.11
C PHE A 25 13.87 4.99 -12.56
N GLY A 26 13.20 6.14 -12.50
CA GLY A 26 11.81 6.24 -12.10
C GLY A 26 11.61 6.49 -10.60
N PRO A 27 10.34 6.59 -10.18
CA PRO A 27 10.00 6.86 -8.79
C PRO A 27 10.10 5.62 -7.92
N LEU A 28 10.33 5.83 -6.62
CA LEU A 28 9.99 4.85 -5.60
C LEU A 28 8.52 5.00 -5.24
N VAL A 29 7.74 3.93 -5.33
CA VAL A 29 6.29 3.94 -5.08
C VAL A 29 5.97 2.97 -3.96
N VAL A 30 5.25 3.44 -2.95
CA VAL A 30 4.63 2.59 -1.93
C VAL A 30 3.12 2.69 -2.08
N ALA A 31 2.47 1.53 -2.13
CA ALA A 31 1.03 1.42 -2.24
C ALA A 31 0.47 0.72 -1.01
N GLY A 32 -0.77 1.07 -0.67
CA GLY A 32 -1.52 0.35 0.34
C GLY A 32 -2.98 0.26 -0.01
N LEU A 33 -3.61 -0.83 0.43
CA LEU A 33 -5.00 -1.14 0.18
C LEU A 33 -5.63 -1.76 1.42
N PHE A 34 -6.82 -1.30 1.78
CA PHE A 34 -7.65 -1.95 2.78
C PHE A 34 -8.61 -2.93 2.11
N LEU A 35 -8.51 -4.18 2.51
CA LEU A 35 -9.37 -5.29 2.11
C LEU A 35 -10.39 -5.56 3.23
N PRO A 36 -11.68 -5.29 3.02
CA PRO A 36 -12.72 -5.69 3.95
C PRO A 36 -12.76 -7.22 4.11
N GLU A 37 -13.10 -7.68 5.32
CA GLU A 37 -13.30 -9.11 5.61
C GLU A 37 -14.38 -9.71 4.68
N GLY A 38 -14.10 -10.89 4.12
CA GLY A 38 -15.01 -11.60 3.22
C GLY A 38 -14.84 -11.25 1.73
N GLN A 39 -13.95 -10.30 1.37
CA GLN A 39 -13.65 -9.95 -0.01
C GLN A 39 -12.38 -10.63 -0.57
N GLU A 40 -11.75 -11.51 0.20
CA GLU A 40 -10.57 -12.27 -0.22
C GLU A 40 -10.87 -13.13 -1.45
N ALA A 41 -12.07 -13.72 -1.51
CA ALA A 41 -12.52 -14.52 -2.65
C ALA A 41 -12.63 -13.68 -3.94
N VAL A 42 -13.09 -12.43 -3.83
CA VAL A 42 -13.21 -11.52 -4.98
C VAL A 42 -11.83 -11.22 -5.57
N LEU A 43 -10.83 -10.93 -4.71
CA LEU A 43 -9.46 -10.74 -5.17
C LEU A 43 -8.88 -12.01 -5.82
N ALA A 44 -9.19 -13.18 -5.27
CA ALA A 44 -8.75 -14.45 -5.83
C ALA A 44 -9.39 -14.73 -7.21
N GLU A 45 -10.68 -14.41 -7.40
CA GLU A 45 -11.40 -14.52 -8.68
C GLU A 45 -10.89 -13.52 -9.73
N LEU A 46 -10.57 -12.29 -9.32
CA LEU A 46 -9.86 -11.32 -10.16
C LEU A 46 -8.45 -11.83 -10.53
N GLY A 47 -7.98 -12.87 -9.84
CA GLY A 47 -6.70 -13.51 -10.10
C GLY A 47 -5.54 -12.72 -9.52
N VAL A 48 -5.76 -11.88 -8.50
CA VAL A 48 -4.70 -11.20 -7.76
C VAL A 48 -3.77 -12.26 -7.17
N ARG A 49 -2.58 -12.35 -7.76
CA ARG A 49 -1.46 -13.25 -7.41
C ARG A 49 -0.17 -12.44 -7.53
N ASP A 50 0.97 -13.07 -7.27
CA ASP A 50 2.30 -12.48 -7.43
C ASP A 50 2.39 -11.67 -8.74
N SER A 51 2.50 -10.35 -8.59
CA SER A 51 2.40 -9.37 -9.67
C SER A 51 3.50 -9.55 -10.73
N LYS A 52 4.58 -10.24 -10.35
CA LYS A 52 5.74 -10.59 -11.21
C LYS A 52 5.38 -11.46 -12.41
N LYS A 53 4.18 -12.05 -12.45
CA LYS A 53 3.69 -12.89 -13.56
C LYS A 53 2.70 -12.18 -14.49
N PHE A 54 2.38 -10.91 -14.23
CA PHE A 54 1.48 -10.14 -15.09
C PHE A 54 2.23 -9.35 -16.15
N SER A 55 1.57 -9.15 -17.29
CA SER A 55 1.97 -8.13 -18.26
C SER A 55 1.55 -6.74 -17.76
N ASP A 56 2.25 -5.70 -18.22
CA ASP A 56 1.97 -4.30 -17.84
C ASP A 56 0.50 -3.91 -18.08
N GLY A 57 -0.08 -4.36 -19.20
CA GLY A 57 -1.50 -4.11 -19.51
C GLY A 57 -2.44 -4.72 -18.46
N ARG A 58 -2.16 -5.94 -18.01
CA ARG A 58 -2.96 -6.59 -16.97
C ARG A 58 -2.78 -5.93 -15.60
N VAL A 59 -1.58 -5.42 -15.30
CA VAL A 59 -1.34 -4.64 -14.08
C VAL A 59 -2.17 -3.35 -14.10
N GLN A 60 -2.23 -2.64 -15.23
CA GLN A 60 -3.02 -1.42 -15.35
C GLN A 60 -4.52 -1.68 -15.20
N GLU A 61 -5.06 -2.69 -15.87
CA GLU A 61 -6.47 -3.08 -15.73
C GLU A 61 -6.81 -3.44 -14.28
N MET A 62 -5.96 -4.26 -13.63
CA MET A 62 -6.14 -4.64 -12.25
C MET A 62 -6.10 -3.44 -11.30
N ALA A 63 -5.13 -2.55 -11.50
CA ALA A 63 -5.01 -1.33 -10.69
C ALA A 63 -6.28 -0.47 -10.79
N GLN A 64 -6.83 -0.28 -11.99
CA GLN A 64 -8.07 0.48 -12.17
C GLN A 64 -9.26 -0.18 -11.45
N LEU A 65 -9.39 -1.50 -11.52
CA LEU A 65 -10.45 -2.23 -10.82
C LEU A 65 -10.33 -2.07 -9.30
N LEU A 66 -9.13 -2.27 -8.75
CA LEU A 66 -8.88 -2.16 -7.32
C LEU A 66 -9.11 -0.74 -6.80
N GLN A 67 -8.66 0.28 -7.54
CA GLN A 67 -8.84 1.68 -7.17
C GLN A 67 -10.31 2.13 -7.15
N ARG A 68 -11.18 1.47 -7.92
CA ARG A 68 -12.63 1.75 -7.92
C ARG A 68 -13.36 1.03 -6.80
N GLY A 69 -12.91 -0.17 -6.43
CA GLY A 69 -13.60 -1.05 -5.48
C GLY A 69 -13.15 -0.93 -4.04
N TYR A 70 -11.92 -0.45 -3.79
CA TYR A 70 -11.29 -0.53 -2.47
C TYR A 70 -10.72 0.81 -2.01
N THR A 71 -10.60 0.96 -0.69
CA THR A 71 -9.88 2.10 -0.12
C THR A 71 -8.39 1.86 -0.28
N TYR A 72 -7.70 2.80 -0.93
CA TYR A 72 -6.26 2.71 -1.17
C TYR A 72 -5.58 4.06 -0.91
N SER A 73 -4.25 4.01 -0.86
CA SER A 73 -3.36 5.16 -0.77
C SER A 73 -2.05 4.87 -1.49
N LEU A 74 -1.44 5.92 -2.07
CA LEU A 74 -0.17 5.84 -2.77
C LEU A 74 0.76 6.94 -2.23
N VAL A 75 2.02 6.58 -2.02
CA VAL A 75 3.11 7.54 -1.81
C VAL A 75 4.09 7.35 -2.97
N VAL A 76 4.17 8.35 -3.84
CA VAL A 76 5.04 8.36 -5.02
C VAL A 76 6.18 9.34 -4.76
N ILE A 77 7.41 8.82 -4.74
CA ILE A 77 8.63 9.59 -4.49
C ILE A 77 9.42 9.64 -5.81
N GLY A 78 9.27 10.73 -6.55
CA GLY A 78 10.04 10.96 -7.77
C GLY A 78 11.55 11.10 -7.51
N PRO A 79 12.41 10.91 -8.53
CA PRO A 79 13.87 10.89 -8.39
C PRO A 79 14.46 12.09 -7.65
N GLU A 80 14.00 13.31 -7.96
CA GLU A 80 14.47 14.53 -7.30
C GLU A 80 14.16 14.51 -5.79
N LYS A 81 12.92 14.17 -5.44
CA LYS A 81 12.48 14.10 -4.04
C LYS A 81 13.17 12.94 -3.31
N TYR A 82 13.37 11.82 -3.99
CA TYR A 82 14.09 10.67 -3.48
C TYR A 82 15.50 11.09 -3.07
N ASN A 83 16.24 11.74 -3.97
CA ASN A 83 17.60 12.21 -3.69
C ASN A 83 17.63 13.19 -2.51
N ALA A 84 16.68 14.12 -2.45
CA ALA A 84 16.58 15.09 -1.35
C ALA A 84 16.27 14.41 0.01
N LEU A 85 15.40 13.41 0.03
CA LEU A 85 15.05 12.67 1.25
C LEU A 85 16.18 11.72 1.65
N TYR A 86 16.80 11.03 0.69
CA TYR A 86 17.93 10.14 0.92
C TYR A 86 19.14 10.89 1.48
N ALA A 87 19.42 12.11 0.99
CA ALA A 87 20.49 12.95 1.56
C ALA A 87 20.29 13.25 3.05
N LYS A 88 19.03 13.38 3.50
CA LYS A 88 18.67 13.65 4.90
C LYS A 88 18.66 12.38 5.76
N MET A 89 18.06 11.30 5.26
CA MET A 89 17.85 10.06 6.01
C MET A 89 19.06 9.11 5.96
N LYS A 90 19.83 9.19 4.87
CA LYS A 90 21.02 8.38 4.55
C LYS A 90 20.81 6.86 4.62
N ASN A 91 19.57 6.42 4.48
CA ASN A 91 19.20 5.01 4.56
C ASN A 91 17.87 4.78 3.82
N LEU A 92 17.89 3.90 2.82
CA LEU A 92 16.73 3.56 1.99
C LEU A 92 15.62 2.89 2.80
N ASN A 93 15.96 1.97 3.70
CA ASN A 93 14.97 1.28 4.52
C ASN A 93 14.23 2.24 5.47
N ARG A 94 14.89 3.31 5.94
CA ARG A 94 14.21 4.38 6.72
C ARG A 94 13.25 5.19 5.86
N LEU A 95 13.61 5.45 4.60
CA LEU A 95 12.74 6.12 3.64
C LEU A 95 11.51 5.26 3.32
N LEU A 96 11.71 3.96 3.09
CA LEU A 96 10.63 2.99 2.89
C LEU A 96 9.73 2.91 4.11
N ALA A 97 10.28 2.70 5.31
CA ALA A 97 9.50 2.63 6.53
C ALA A 97 8.63 3.90 6.74
N TRP A 98 9.17 5.08 6.42
CA TRP A 98 8.40 6.33 6.43
C TRP A 98 7.28 6.34 5.40
N ALA A 99 7.55 5.90 4.18
CA ALA A 99 6.55 5.85 3.11
C ALA A 99 5.42 4.84 3.41
N HIS A 100 5.74 3.65 3.92
CA HIS A 100 4.75 2.67 4.39
C HIS A 100 3.90 3.23 5.52
N ALA A 101 4.53 3.82 6.54
CA ALA A 101 3.80 4.47 7.64
C ALA A 101 2.85 5.55 7.11
N ARG A 102 3.30 6.38 6.15
CA ARG A 102 2.48 7.43 5.58
C ARG A 102 1.29 6.89 4.77
N VAL A 103 1.49 5.81 4.02
CA VAL A 103 0.40 5.12 3.32
C VAL A 103 -0.64 4.59 4.30
N ILE A 104 -0.18 3.95 5.39
CA ILE A 104 -1.05 3.40 6.44
C ILE A 104 -1.86 4.52 7.09
N GLU A 105 -1.22 5.61 7.51
CA GLU A 105 -1.90 6.79 8.08
C GLU A 105 -3.01 7.32 7.17
N ASN A 106 -2.72 7.54 5.89
CA ASN A 106 -3.69 8.05 4.93
C ASN A 106 -4.93 7.13 4.76
N ILE A 107 -4.76 5.82 4.94
CA ILE A 107 -5.88 4.86 4.89
C ILE A 107 -6.63 4.85 6.22
N LEU A 108 -5.92 4.95 7.35
CA LEU A 108 -6.52 5.00 8.68
C LEU A 108 -7.36 6.28 8.91
N GLU A 109 -7.08 7.35 8.18
CA GLU A 109 -7.94 8.55 8.12
C GLU A 109 -9.33 8.26 7.50
N LYS A 110 -9.44 7.19 6.69
CA LYS A 110 -10.67 6.82 5.97
C LYS A 110 -11.36 5.61 6.58
N VAL A 111 -10.60 4.69 7.17
CA VAL A 111 -11.09 3.40 7.68
C VAL A 111 -10.38 3.07 9.00
N ASP A 112 -11.14 2.83 10.07
CA ASP A 112 -10.59 2.37 11.36
C ASP A 112 -10.15 0.89 11.28
N CYS A 113 -9.03 0.62 10.62
CA CYS A 113 -8.46 -0.72 10.50
C CYS A 113 -7.48 -1.01 11.66
N ARG A 114 -7.60 -2.20 12.28
CA ARG A 114 -6.74 -2.63 13.38
C ARG A 114 -5.70 -3.69 13.03
N ARG A 115 -5.73 -4.23 11.80
CA ARG A 115 -4.76 -5.22 11.33
C ARG A 115 -4.07 -4.70 10.08
N VAL A 116 -2.77 -4.45 10.21
CA VAL A 116 -1.92 -3.98 9.13
C VAL A 116 -0.84 -5.03 8.86
N ILE A 117 -0.58 -5.29 7.58
CA ILE A 117 0.45 -6.19 7.08
C ILE A 117 1.33 -5.36 6.13
N THR A 118 2.63 -5.34 6.37
CA THR A 118 3.63 -4.70 5.51
C THR A 118 4.60 -5.74 5.01
N ASP A 119 5.05 -5.61 3.76
CA ASP A 119 6.31 -6.21 3.31
C ASP A 119 7.51 -5.57 4.04
#